data_AF-A0A6J1PI38-F1
#
_entry.id   AF-A0A6J1PI38-F1
#
_cell.length_a   1.000
_cell.length_b   1.000
_cell.length_c   1.000
_cell.angle_alpha   90.00
_cell.angle_beta   90.00
_cell.angle_gamma   90.00
#
_symmetry.space_group_name_H-M   'P 1'
#
loop_
_entity.id
_entity.type
_entity.pdbx_description
1 polymer ?
#
loop_
_entity_poly.entity_id
_entity_poly.type
_entity_poly.pdbx_seq_one_letter_code
_entity_poly.pdbx_strand_id
1 'polypeptide(L)'
;MGLKFHSKEINVPAPEPLSPGGLPLPYVLVGDEAFQLTDYLLCPYPGKGGLNDERNVYNYRLSRARRTIENTFGILVSQWRILKRPINCSIEKTISIVKAIVCLHNWIHRRDIGENQYVTPMLIDQEDNDGFVPGSWRGCIDNSALVNIT
;
A
#
# COMPACT_ATOMS: atom_id res chain seq x y z
N MET A 1 -9.47 -2.81 14.99
CA MET A 1 -8.86 -3.86 14.15
C MET A 1 -7.69 -4.53 14.87
N GLY A 2 -6.73 -3.79 15.43
CA GLY A 2 -5.58 -4.37 16.16
C GLY A 2 -5.93 -5.34 17.30
N LEU A 3 -6.97 -5.05 18.11
CA LEU A 3 -7.41 -5.95 19.18
C LEU A 3 -7.81 -7.34 18.69
N LYS A 4 -8.46 -7.43 17.52
CA LYS A 4 -8.90 -8.72 16.95
C LYS A 4 -7.74 -9.54 16.38
N PHE A 5 -6.69 -8.87 15.89
CA PHE A 5 -5.45 -9.57 15.53
C PHE A 5 -4.78 -10.15 16.78
N HIS A 6 -4.69 -9.37 17.85
CA HIS A 6 -4.10 -9.80 19.11
C HIS A 6 -4.89 -10.95 19.77
N SER A 7 -6.22 -10.90 19.76
CA SER A 7 -7.07 -11.97 20.30
C SER A 7 -7.29 -13.15 19.33
N LYS A 8 -6.66 -13.15 18.15
CA LYS A 8 -6.79 -14.18 17.11
C LYS A 8 -8.24 -14.40 16.64
N GLU A 9 -9.05 -13.34 16.65
CA GLU A 9 -10.44 -13.34 16.18
C GLU A 9 -10.57 -13.00 14.69
N ILE A 10 -9.48 -12.60 14.03
CA ILE A 10 -9.44 -12.47 12.57
C ILE A 10 -9.09 -13.82 11.96
N ASN A 11 -9.83 -14.20 10.92
CA ASN A 11 -9.56 -15.37 10.09
C ASN A 11 -8.32 -15.13 9.20
N VAL A 12 -7.14 -15.06 9.81
CA VAL A 12 -5.86 -15.06 9.10
C VAL A 12 -5.55 -16.52 8.70
N PRO A 13 -5.09 -16.78 7.47
CA PRO A 13 -4.65 -18.12 7.08
C PRO A 13 -3.55 -18.65 7.99
N ALA A 14 -3.49 -19.98 8.14
CA ALA A 14 -2.40 -20.63 8.86
C ALA A 14 -1.05 -20.41 8.15
N PRO A 15 0.09 -20.46 8.86
CA PRO A 15 1.41 -20.34 8.25
C PRO A 15 1.63 -21.37 7.14
N GLU A 16 2.24 -20.94 6.03
CA GLU A 16 2.51 -21.77 4.85
C GLU A 16 3.96 -21.54 4.38
N PRO A 17 4.66 -22.58 3.88
CA PRO A 17 5.98 -22.38 3.30
C PRO A 17 5.92 -21.60 1.97
N LEU A 18 6.83 -20.64 1.79
CA LEU A 18 6.93 -19.87 0.54
C LEU A 18 7.50 -20.67 -0.64
N SER A 19 8.21 -21.75 -0.36
CA SER A 19 8.84 -22.62 -1.36
C SER A 19 8.73 -24.09 -0.94
N PRO A 20 8.73 -25.05 -1.89
CA PRO A 20 8.66 -26.47 -1.56
C PRO A 20 9.79 -26.88 -0.59
N GLY A 21 9.43 -27.46 0.55
CA GLY A 21 10.37 -27.86 1.61
C GLY A 21 10.86 -26.72 2.52
N GLY A 22 10.36 -25.51 2.34
CA GLY A 22 10.66 -24.36 3.22
C GLY A 22 9.99 -24.45 4.59
N LEU A 23 10.42 -23.56 5.50
CA LEU A 23 9.75 -23.39 6.79
C LEU A 23 8.40 -22.67 6.61
N PRO A 24 7.33 -23.09 7.31
CA PRO A 24 6.07 -22.34 7.31
C PRO A 24 6.28 -20.93 7.87
N LEU A 25 5.83 -19.92 7.12
CA LEU A 25 5.91 -18.52 7.54
C LEU A 25 4.51 -17.96 7.80
N PRO A 26 4.34 -17.14 8.86
CA PRO A 26 3.05 -16.56 9.17
C PRO A 26 2.68 -15.44 8.18
N TYR A 27 1.38 -15.23 8.01
CA TYR A 27 0.86 -14.03 7.36
C TYR A 27 0.89 -12.87 8.35
N VAL A 28 1.49 -11.76 7.94
CA VAL A 28 1.71 -10.59 8.77
C VAL A 28 1.25 -9.32 8.07
N LEU A 29 0.83 -8.34 8.86
CA LEU A 29 0.63 -6.97 8.42
C LEU A 29 1.99 -6.26 8.34
N VAL A 30 2.06 -5.26 7.46
CA VAL A 30 3.21 -4.37 7.38
C VAL A 30 2.80 -3.02 7.94
N GLY A 31 3.49 -2.60 9.01
CA GLY A 31 3.25 -1.37 9.73
C GLY A 31 4.36 -0.34 9.54
N ASP A 32 4.08 0.85 10.05
CA ASP A 32 5.06 1.93 10.18
C ASP A 32 5.86 1.82 11.50
N GLU A 33 6.95 2.59 11.60
CA GLU A 33 7.85 2.70 12.75
C GLU A 33 7.12 3.10 14.04
N ALA A 34 5.99 3.78 13.92
CA ALA A 34 5.16 4.20 15.06
C ALA A 34 4.48 3.04 15.79
N PHE A 35 4.41 1.85 15.19
CA PHE A 35 3.79 0.68 15.80
C PHE A 35 4.84 -0.24 16.45
N GLN A 36 4.40 -0.99 17.46
CA GLN A 36 5.21 -2.03 18.07
C GLN A 36 5.23 -3.30 17.20
N LEU A 37 6.42 -3.91 17.06
CA LEU A 37 6.58 -5.21 16.42
C LEU A 37 5.79 -6.29 17.20
N THR A 38 4.99 -7.08 16.49
CA THR A 38 4.25 -8.24 17.05
C THR A 38 4.40 -9.47 16.16
N ASP A 39 3.79 -10.59 16.58
CA ASP A 39 3.71 -11.83 15.78
C ASP A 39 2.85 -11.69 14.52
N TYR A 40 2.03 -10.64 14.43
CA TYR A 40 1.17 -10.34 13.28
C TYR A 40 1.48 -9.01 12.58
N LEU A 41 2.45 -8.22 13.06
CA LEU A 41 2.77 -6.89 12.53
C LEU A 41 4.29 -6.70 12.45
N LEU A 42 4.80 -6.54 11.22
CA LEU A 42 6.18 -6.19 10.95
C LEU A 42 6.34 -4.67 10.85
N CYS A 43 7.30 -4.14 11.60
CA CYS A 43 7.65 -2.72 11.61
C CYS A 43 9.11 -2.52 11.18
N PRO A 44 9.47 -1.36 10.61
CA PRO A 44 10.86 -1.05 10.29
C PRO A 44 11.70 -0.92 11.56
N TYR A 45 13.00 -1.21 11.45
CA TYR A 45 13.95 -0.87 12.49
C TYR A 45 14.04 0.66 12.63
N PRO A 46 13.95 1.18 13.87
CA PRO A 46 14.04 2.62 14.11
C PRO A 46 15.49 3.12 14.01
N GLY A 47 15.63 4.41 13.72
CA GLY A 47 16.93 5.10 13.66
C GLY A 47 17.43 5.33 12.24
N LYS A 48 17.25 6.56 11.74
CA LYS A 48 17.80 6.98 10.45
C LYS A 48 19.32 7.19 10.55
N GLY A 49 20.10 6.56 9.68
CA GLY A 49 21.53 6.86 9.49
C GLY A 49 22.53 6.13 10.40
N GLY A 50 22.08 5.15 11.19
CA GLY A 50 22.95 4.34 12.07
C GLY A 50 22.68 2.83 12.03
N LEU A 51 21.93 2.36 11.02
CA LEU A 51 21.61 0.94 10.85
C LEU A 51 22.74 0.21 10.13
N ASN A 52 22.96 -1.05 10.51
CA ASN A 52 23.82 -1.94 9.74
C ASN A 52 23.13 -2.37 8.43
N ASP A 53 23.90 -2.97 7.53
CA ASP A 53 23.44 -3.34 6.18
C ASP A 53 22.23 -4.29 6.21
N GLU A 54 22.20 -5.25 7.12
CA GLU A 54 21.07 -6.19 7.26
C GLU A 54 19.76 -5.48 7.59
N ARG A 55 19.79 -4.53 8.53
CA ARG A 55 18.61 -3.74 8.91
C ARG A 55 18.20 -2.78 7.80
N ASN A 56 19.17 -2.21 7.07
CA ASN A 56 18.88 -1.40 5.88
C ASN A 56 18.17 -2.22 4.79
N VAL A 57 18.65 -3.44 4.51
CA VAL A 57 18.03 -4.35 3.55
C VAL A 57 16.62 -4.74 3.99
N TYR A 58 16.43 -5.07 5.27
CA TYR A 58 15.10 -5.35 5.82
C TYR A 58 14.15 -4.15 5.67
N ASN A 59 14.56 -2.96 6.11
CA ASN A 59 13.73 -1.75 6.01
C ASN A 59 13.38 -1.42 4.55
N TYR A 60 14.31 -1.60 3.63
CA TYR A 60 14.08 -1.44 2.20
C TYR A 60 13.02 -2.43 1.67
N ARG A 61 13.15 -3.73 2.01
CA ARG A 61 12.16 -4.76 1.63
C ARG A 61 10.78 -4.49 2.23
N LEU A 62 10.72 -4.03 3.47
CA LEU A 62 9.48 -3.68 4.15
C LEU A 62 8.82 -2.45 3.48
N SER A 63 9.60 -1.42 3.15
CA SER A 63 9.11 -0.27 2.38
C SER A 63 8.60 -0.69 1.01
N ARG A 64 9.32 -1.56 0.30
CA ARG A 64 8.87 -2.11 -0.99
C ARG A 64 7.54 -2.83 -0.89
N ALA A 65 7.30 -3.60 0.17
CA ALA A 65 6.01 -4.26 0.37
C ALA A 65 4.88 -3.21 0.49
N ARG A 66 5.11 -2.13 1.25
CA ARG A 66 4.15 -1.01 1.40
C ARG A 66 3.88 -0.25 0.10
N ARG A 67 4.89 -0.10 -0.78
CA ARG A 67 4.72 0.60 -2.06
C ARG A 67 3.55 0.08 -2.89
N THR A 68 3.20 -1.20 -2.77
CA THR A 68 2.01 -1.76 -3.45
C THR A 68 0.72 -1.01 -3.09
N ILE A 69 0.49 -0.76 -1.80
CA ILE A 69 -0.73 -0.09 -1.34
C ILE A 69 -0.64 1.42 -1.54
N GLU A 70 0.56 2.01 -1.36
CA GLU A 70 0.83 3.43 -1.62
C GLU A 70 0.52 3.77 -3.08
N ASN A 71 1.04 2.97 -4.02
CA ASN A 71 0.81 3.12 -5.46
C ASN A 71 -0.69 2.96 -5.81
N THR A 72 -1.36 1.97 -5.20
CA THR A 72 -2.81 1.77 -5.40
C THR A 72 -3.61 3.00 -5.00
N PHE A 73 -3.41 3.53 -3.80
CA PHE A 73 -4.09 4.74 -3.35
C PHE A 73 -3.65 5.96 -4.14
N GLY A 74 -2.37 6.07 -4.47
CA GLY A 74 -1.80 7.15 -5.26
C GLY A 74 -2.45 7.29 -6.63
N ILE A 75 -2.56 6.17 -7.35
CA ILE A 75 -3.29 6.08 -8.63
C ILE A 75 -4.77 6.43 -8.44
N LEU A 76 -5.42 5.92 -7.40
CA LEU A 76 -6.82 6.21 -7.17
C LEU A 76 -7.05 7.72 -6.97
N VAL A 77 -6.21 8.39 -6.20
CA VAL A 77 -6.28 9.84 -5.96
C VAL A 77 -5.95 10.64 -7.21
N SER A 78 -4.95 10.21 -7.98
CA SER A 78 -4.54 10.92 -9.20
C SER A 78 -5.67 10.92 -10.23
N GLN A 79 -6.39 9.81 -10.37
CA GLN A 79 -7.48 9.60 -11.31
C GLN A 79 -8.80 10.23 -10.86
N TRP A 80 -9.14 10.13 -9.57
CA TRP A 80 -10.44 10.55 -9.06
C TRP A 80 -10.32 11.88 -8.32
N ARG A 81 -10.57 12.99 -9.02
CA ARG A 81 -10.43 14.37 -8.49
C ARG A 81 -11.20 14.61 -7.18
N ILE A 82 -12.31 13.91 -6.95
CA ILE A 82 -13.08 14.00 -5.70
C ILE A 82 -12.27 13.59 -4.46
N LEU A 83 -11.27 12.71 -4.61
CA LEU A 83 -10.38 12.28 -3.54
C LEU A 83 -9.22 13.26 -3.27
N LYS A 84 -9.00 14.23 -4.15
CA LYS A 84 -7.95 15.25 -3.98
C LYS A 84 -8.33 16.34 -2.97
N ARG A 85 -9.58 16.39 -2.53
CA ARG A 85 -10.10 17.39 -1.58
C ARG A 85 -10.97 16.72 -0.52
N PRO A 86 -11.18 17.35 0.65
CA PRO A 86 -12.16 16.88 1.62
C PRO A 86 -13.54 16.68 0.97
N ILE A 87 -14.16 15.52 1.25
CA ILE A 87 -15.48 15.19 0.72
C ILE A 87 -16.53 15.78 1.67
N ASN A 88 -17.17 16.87 1.25
CA ASN A 88 -18.15 17.59 2.04
C ASN A 88 -19.56 16.96 1.93
N CYS A 89 -19.74 15.77 2.51
CA CYS A 89 -21.06 15.14 2.66
C CYS A 89 -21.15 14.26 3.91
N SER A 90 -22.32 13.65 4.15
CA SER A 90 -22.50 12.73 5.28
C SER A 90 -21.60 11.49 5.14
N ILE A 91 -21.32 10.83 6.27
CA ILE A 91 -20.45 9.64 6.32
C ILE A 91 -20.99 8.53 5.40
N GLU A 92 -22.31 8.33 5.40
CA GLU A 92 -22.98 7.29 4.60
C GLU A 92 -22.81 7.55 3.11
N LYS A 93 -22.91 8.83 2.69
CA LYS A 93 -22.66 9.25 1.32
C LYS A 93 -21.19 9.09 0.96
N THR A 94 -20.26 9.48 1.84
CA THR A 94 -18.83 9.29 1.63
C THR A 94 -18.46 7.83 1.43
N ILE A 95 -19.00 6.92 2.25
CA ILE A 95 -18.81 5.47 2.10
C ILE A 95 -19.33 5.00 0.73
N SER A 96 -20.49 5.49 0.31
CA SER A 96 -21.09 5.13 -0.98
C SER A 96 -20.25 5.65 -2.16
N ILE A 97 -19.72 6.87 -2.06
CA ILE A 97 -18.79 7.46 -3.04
C ILE A 97 -17.53 6.61 -3.16
N VAL A 98 -16.89 6.26 -2.05
CA VAL A 98 -15.66 5.45 -2.06
C VAL A 98 -15.92 4.06 -2.68
N LYS A 99 -17.03 3.41 -2.32
CA LYS A 99 -17.42 2.12 -2.93
C LYS A 99 -17.63 2.25 -4.44
N ALA A 100 -18.34 3.30 -4.89
CA ALA A 100 -18.57 3.54 -6.31
C ALA A 100 -17.25 3.76 -7.06
N ILE A 101 -16.33 4.55 -6.50
CA ILE A 101 -15.00 4.79 -7.06
C ILE A 101 -14.23 3.48 -7.22
N VAL A 102 -14.19 2.62 -6.19
CA VAL A 102 -13.48 1.33 -6.26
C VAL A 102 -14.08 0.43 -7.34
N CYS A 103 -15.41 0.32 -7.40
CA CYS A 103 -16.09 -0.48 -8.43
C CYS A 103 -15.79 0.03 -9.84
N LEU A 104 -15.89 1.34 -10.06
CA LEU A 104 -15.64 1.97 -11.37
C LEU A 104 -14.17 1.86 -11.75
N HIS A 105 -13.25 2.14 -10.83
CA HIS A 105 -11.81 2.02 -11.06
C HIS A 105 -11.44 0.60 -11.50
N ASN A 106 -11.93 -0.42 -10.78
CA ASN A 106 -11.68 -1.83 -11.13
C ASN A 106 -12.28 -2.20 -12.49
N TRP A 107 -13.46 -1.68 -12.82
CA TRP A 107 -14.11 -1.94 -14.11
C TRP A 107 -13.36 -1.29 -15.27
N ILE A 108 -12.90 -0.04 -15.13
CA ILE A 108 -12.09 0.66 -16.14
C ILE A 108 -10.74 -0.05 -16.28
N HIS A 109 -10.06 -0.33 -15.17
CA HIS A 109 -8.74 -0.95 -15.20
C HIS A 109 -8.74 -2.32 -15.89
N ARG A 110 -9.78 -3.15 -15.67
CA ARG A 110 -9.94 -4.43 -16.39
C ARG A 110 -10.03 -4.28 -17.90
N ARG A 111 -10.58 -3.16 -18.40
CA ARG A 111 -10.67 -2.87 -19.84
C ARG A 111 -9.41 -2.21 -20.38
N ASP A 112 -8.60 -1.64 -19.50
CA ASP A 112 -7.36 -0.95 -19.84
C ASP A 112 -6.14 -1.88 -19.95
N ILE A 113 -6.29 -3.15 -19.58
CA ILE A 113 -5.23 -4.16 -19.69
C ILE A 113 -4.79 -4.29 -21.15
N GLY A 114 -3.55 -3.90 -21.44
CA GLY A 114 -2.96 -3.91 -22.78
C GLY A 114 -3.07 -2.57 -23.52
N GLU A 115 -4.10 -1.76 -23.23
CA GLU A 115 -4.29 -0.43 -23.82
C GLU A 115 -3.47 0.65 -23.11
N ASN A 116 -3.34 0.54 -21.78
CA ASN A 116 -2.57 1.44 -20.92
C ASN A 116 -2.94 2.94 -21.08
N GLN A 117 -4.21 3.25 -21.29
CA GLN A 117 -4.72 4.62 -21.44
C GLN A 117 -5.19 5.20 -20.11
N TYR A 118 -5.84 4.38 -19.28
CA TYR A 118 -6.31 4.78 -17.97
C TYR A 118 -5.14 4.75 -16.98
N VAL A 119 -4.50 3.61 -16.75
CA VAL A 119 -3.29 3.50 -15.91
C VAL A 119 -2.08 3.34 -16.83
N THR A 120 -1.42 4.46 -17.14
CA THR A 120 -0.22 4.44 -17.97
C THR A 120 0.97 3.87 -17.19
N PRO A 121 2.01 3.30 -17.85
CA PRO A 121 3.18 2.78 -17.14
C PRO A 121 3.91 3.88 -16.34
N MET A 122 3.92 5.11 -16.85
CA MET A 122 4.49 6.27 -16.17
C MET A 122 3.70 6.69 -14.93
N LEU A 123 2.45 6.23 -14.78
CA LEU A 123 1.64 6.49 -13.59
C LEU A 123 1.97 5.56 -12.44
N ILE A 124 2.73 4.48 -12.65
CA ILE A 124 2.99 3.45 -11.65
C ILE A 124 4.42 3.62 -11.14
N ASP A 125 4.65 3.43 -9.84
CA ASP A 125 6.01 3.24 -9.31
C ASP A 125 6.68 2.00 -9.93
N GLN A 126 7.94 2.14 -10.39
CA GLN A 126 8.69 1.05 -11.03
C GLN A 126 10.01 0.78 -10.31
N GLU A 127 10.57 -0.39 -10.57
CA GLU A 127 11.97 -0.71 -10.25
C GLU A 127 12.70 -1.03 -11.55
N ASP A 128 13.84 -0.38 -11.74
CA ASP A 128 14.80 -0.65 -12.81
C ASP A 128 16.13 -1.13 -12.19
N ASN A 129 17.09 -1.50 -13.02
CA ASN A 129 18.43 -1.92 -12.61
C ASN A 129 19.15 -0.85 -11.78
N ASP A 130 18.86 0.44 -12.03
CA ASP A 130 19.41 1.58 -11.29
C ASP A 130 18.61 1.94 -10.03
N GLY A 131 17.55 1.18 -9.72
CA GLY A 131 16.77 1.30 -8.50
C GLY A 131 15.33 1.79 -8.71
N PHE A 132 14.84 2.55 -7.74
CA PHE A 132 13.43 2.96 -7.68
C PHE A 132 13.14 4.14 -8.61
N VAL A 133 12.11 3.98 -9.45
CA VAL A 133 11.61 5.03 -10.36
C VAL A 133 10.21 5.45 -9.89
N PRO A 134 10.04 6.70 -9.40
CA PRO A 134 8.74 7.17 -8.91
C PRO A 134 7.74 7.37 -10.04
N GLY A 135 6.51 6.88 -9.85
CA GLY A 135 5.41 7.11 -10.77
C GLY A 135 4.90 8.55 -10.71
N SER A 136 4.35 9.04 -11.83
CA SER A 136 3.85 10.42 -11.97
C SER A 136 2.70 10.77 -11.02
N TRP A 137 2.04 9.76 -10.44
CA TRP A 137 1.04 9.94 -9.39
C TRP A 137 1.61 10.67 -8.17
N ARG A 138 2.90 10.49 -7.86
CA ARG A 138 3.53 11.11 -6.68
C ARG A 138 3.52 12.64 -6.77
N GLY A 139 3.68 13.22 -7.97
CA GLY A 139 3.56 14.67 -8.19
C GLY A 139 2.12 15.19 -8.29
N CYS A 140 1.12 14.31 -8.32
CA CYS A 140 -0.29 14.69 -8.40
C CYS A 140 -0.96 14.88 -7.04
N ILE A 141 -0.24 14.58 -5.96
CA ILE A 141 -0.78 14.38 -4.60
C ILE A 141 -0.33 15.46 -3.62
N ASP A 142 0.57 16.38 -4.02
CA ASP A 142 1.18 17.43 -3.17
C ASP A 142 0.18 18.34 -2.40
N ASN A 143 -1.11 18.31 -2.75
CA ASN A 143 -2.18 19.03 -2.05
C ASN A 143 -3.39 18.15 -1.64
N SER A 144 -3.23 16.83 -1.62
CA SER A 144 -4.32 15.91 -1.27
C SER A 144 -4.35 15.59 0.22
N ALA A 145 -5.52 15.21 0.73
CA ALA A 145 -5.66 14.76 2.13
C ALA A 145 -4.99 13.40 2.40
N LEU A 146 -4.41 12.75 1.39
CA LEU A 146 -3.89 11.38 1.45
C LEU A 146 -2.36 11.32 1.39
N VAL A 147 -1.68 12.46 1.45
CA VAL A 147 -0.20 12.57 1.47
C VAL A 147 0.46 11.68 2.54
N ASN A 148 -0.20 11.46 3.68
CA ASN A 148 0.33 10.64 4.77
C ASN A 148 -0.08 9.15 4.71
N ILE A 149 -0.79 8.72 3.67
CA ILE A 149 -1.18 7.32 3.42
C ILE A 149 -0.35 6.72 2.27
N THR A 150 0.45 7.55 1.58
CA THR A 150 1.22 7.25 0.37
C THR A 150 2.71 7.53 0.51
#